data_AF-A0A957TW15-F1
#
_entry.id   AF-A0A957TW15-F1
#
_cell.length_a   1.000
_cell.length_b   1.000
_cell.length_c   1.000
_cell.angle_alpha   90.00
_cell.angle_beta   90.00
_cell.angle_gamma   90.00
#
_symmetry.space_group_name_H-M   'P 1'
#
loop_
_entity.id
_entity.type
_entity.pdbx_description
1 polymer ?
#
loop_
_entity_poly.entity_id
_entity_poly.type
_entity_poly.pdbx_seq_one_letter_code
_entity_poly.pdbx_strand_id
1 'polypeptide(L)'
;MEITSSNPASRIINDAGSSAKRAGGVYNYGGTAEEGDHNRLINLVIHDLSGVGYGWHRGSGGEIYGTLIYNNGWVAPDRAHGHGIYTQNQDGGVFQKRIVDNIVFNAFKESVQLWGGPTAPLNNFLIEGNVIFNAGAGQGLDFKHGNELLIGGGPAHNNRVNNNHFYSQHSSGGLVQLGYGGSGDFDGLDLFDNYIVGQLIFPKPYANVDARRNIVVGSVSGPAPSSGIETVTSPSGQRVFVRPNQYESGRANIVVHNWDKASSVSVDLSEVLGIGSNYRVMHVYDFFGAPVVQGTYDGQPVNIPMQARKAPKAVGGGMGQCVTGPSDTWCFKEPTTLPATFGAFVVLSDGCGDSNPPPPVEEITATRTLAPVVIDGIMDECAWSATAQKTFTNQAKSIDNNVTFSALWNSDAVFSSAKVVDDSLEADAEKLFQDDGLELYFDVDNSKSTSLEDDDRQFKVNILGEASDATLQVAVHETSTGYSMEVRIPWTTLGTSPAEGLRLGLLIG
;
A
#
# COMPACT_ATOMS: atom_id res chain seq x y z
N MET A 1 -11.32 -3.23 6.00
CA MET A 1 -11.99 -4.43 6.58
C MET A 1 -11.06 -5.09 7.60
N GLU A 2 -11.59 -5.60 8.72
CA GLU A 2 -10.82 -6.25 9.80
C GLU A 2 -11.01 -7.77 9.75
N ILE A 3 -9.91 -8.53 9.93
CA ILE A 3 -9.88 -9.99 10.02
C ILE A 3 -9.13 -10.35 11.29
N THR A 4 -9.86 -10.89 12.27
CA THR A 4 -9.29 -11.19 13.58
C THR A 4 -9.92 -12.42 14.22
N SER A 5 -9.21 -13.02 15.18
CA SER A 5 -9.76 -14.08 16.04
C SER A 5 -9.95 -13.56 17.46
N SER A 6 -11.20 -13.53 17.91
CA SER A 6 -11.58 -13.23 19.30
C SER A 6 -11.48 -14.44 20.25
N ASN A 7 -10.92 -15.57 19.79
CA ASN A 7 -10.83 -16.79 20.58
C ASN A 7 -9.94 -16.60 21.83
N PRO A 8 -10.47 -16.78 23.06
CA PRO A 8 -9.71 -16.60 24.30
C PRO A 8 -8.79 -17.78 24.64
N ALA A 9 -8.78 -18.85 23.83
CA ALA A 9 -7.97 -20.04 24.10
C ALA A 9 -6.48 -19.72 24.24
N SER A 10 -5.77 -20.55 25.02
CA SER A 10 -4.35 -20.33 25.31
C SER A 10 -3.50 -20.35 24.03
N ARG A 11 -2.60 -19.37 23.87
CA ARG A 11 -1.59 -19.31 22.80
C ARG A 11 -0.40 -20.24 23.07
N ILE A 12 -0.33 -20.88 24.23
CA ILE A 12 0.59 -21.99 24.50
C ILE A 12 -0.03 -23.30 23.99
N ILE A 13 0.77 -24.08 23.27
CA ILE A 13 0.43 -25.46 22.90
C ILE A 13 1.47 -26.42 23.46
N ASN A 14 1.05 -27.66 23.71
CA ASN A 14 1.92 -28.72 24.23
C ASN A 14 2.44 -29.66 23.13
N ASP A 15 1.89 -29.56 21.93
CA ASP A 15 2.33 -30.34 20.78
C ASP A 15 3.37 -29.55 19.99
N ALA A 16 4.47 -30.19 19.62
CA ALA A 16 5.48 -29.59 18.76
C ALA A 16 5.01 -29.51 17.30
N GLY A 17 5.55 -28.55 16.56
CA GLY A 17 5.40 -28.48 15.10
C GLY A 17 4.41 -27.42 14.61
N SER A 18 4.44 -27.21 13.29
CA SER A 18 3.77 -26.09 12.61
C SER A 18 2.36 -26.40 12.08
N SER A 19 1.82 -27.60 12.34
CA SER A 19 0.54 -28.09 11.79
C SER A 19 -0.64 -28.01 12.77
N ALA A 20 -0.51 -27.24 13.85
CA ALA A 20 -1.56 -27.10 14.85
C ALA A 20 -2.87 -26.60 14.20
N LYS A 21 -3.96 -27.37 14.36
CA LYS A 21 -5.29 -27.05 13.82
C LYS A 21 -5.92 -25.89 14.59
N ARG A 22 -5.59 -24.66 14.21
CA ARG A 22 -6.14 -23.44 14.81
C ARG A 22 -6.54 -22.41 13.77
N ALA A 23 -7.32 -21.42 14.19
CA ALA A 23 -7.75 -20.32 13.33
C ALA A 23 -6.51 -19.54 12.85
N GLY A 24 -6.08 -19.80 11.61
CA GLY A 24 -5.30 -18.82 10.86
C GLY A 24 -6.22 -17.82 10.17
N GLY A 25 -5.65 -16.84 9.49
CA GLY A 25 -6.40 -15.78 8.84
C GLY A 25 -6.81 -16.13 7.43
N VAL A 26 -6.32 -15.34 6.49
CA VAL A 26 -6.61 -15.54 5.08
C VAL A 26 -5.62 -16.57 4.52
N TYR A 27 -6.15 -17.62 3.91
CA TYR A 27 -5.35 -18.56 3.14
C TYR A 27 -5.74 -18.47 1.68
N ASN A 28 -4.78 -18.03 0.88
CA ASN A 28 -4.84 -18.10 -0.55
C ASN A 28 -4.01 -19.32 -1.00
N TYR A 29 -4.70 -20.42 -1.32
CA TYR A 29 -4.08 -21.72 -1.57
C TYR A 29 -4.15 -22.08 -3.05
N GLY A 30 -2.99 -22.31 -3.66
CA GLY A 30 -2.86 -22.97 -4.95
C GLY A 30 -2.35 -24.40 -4.77
N GLY A 31 -3.21 -25.39 -5.00
CA GLY A 31 -2.83 -26.80 -5.03
C GLY A 31 -2.26 -27.23 -6.38
N THR A 32 -2.82 -26.71 -7.47
CA THR A 32 -2.37 -26.84 -8.86
C THR A 32 -2.16 -25.47 -9.50
N ALA A 33 -1.47 -25.40 -10.65
CA ALA A 33 -1.44 -24.16 -11.44
C ALA A 33 -2.90 -23.73 -11.70
N GLU A 34 -3.21 -22.45 -11.48
CA GLU A 34 -4.54 -21.78 -11.64
C GLU A 34 -5.42 -21.61 -10.37
N GLU A 35 -5.06 -22.14 -9.20
CA GLU A 35 -5.79 -21.88 -7.95
C GLU A 35 -5.13 -20.75 -7.12
N GLY A 36 -5.89 -19.68 -6.82
CA GLY A 36 -5.43 -18.63 -5.90
C GLY A 36 -4.52 -17.54 -6.50
N ASP A 37 -4.38 -17.53 -7.82
CA ASP A 37 -3.56 -16.58 -8.56
C ASP A 37 -4.18 -15.18 -8.60
N HIS A 38 -3.36 -14.14 -8.75
CA HIS A 38 -3.78 -12.75 -9.05
C HIS A 38 -4.72 -12.06 -8.05
N ASN A 39 -5.03 -12.68 -6.91
CA ASN A 39 -5.85 -12.07 -5.87
C ASN A 39 -5.16 -10.84 -5.26
N ARG A 40 -5.95 -9.83 -4.92
CA ARG A 40 -5.49 -8.59 -4.27
C ARG A 40 -6.15 -8.41 -2.91
N LEU A 41 -5.33 -8.16 -1.88
CA LEU A 41 -5.77 -7.84 -0.52
C LEU A 41 -5.31 -6.42 -0.22
N ILE A 42 -6.26 -5.49 -0.17
CA ILE A 42 -5.98 -4.06 -0.10
C ILE A 42 -6.54 -3.51 1.21
N ASN A 43 -5.72 -2.76 1.95
CA ASN A 43 -6.17 -1.92 3.05
C ASN A 43 -6.93 -2.70 4.15
N LEU A 44 -6.45 -3.91 4.46
CA LEU A 44 -7.00 -4.75 5.52
C LEU A 44 -6.31 -4.52 6.87
N VAL A 45 -6.92 -5.02 7.94
CA VAL A 45 -6.28 -5.18 9.25
C VAL A 45 -6.40 -6.65 9.64
N ILE A 46 -5.29 -7.39 9.69
CA ILE A 46 -5.22 -8.84 9.92
C ILE A 46 -4.44 -9.14 11.19
N HIS A 47 -5.12 -9.55 12.26
CA HIS A 47 -4.44 -9.68 13.54
C HIS A 47 -4.99 -10.74 14.47
N ASP A 48 -4.18 -11.07 15.47
CA ASP A 48 -4.57 -11.94 16.57
C ASP A 48 -5.08 -13.30 16.09
N LEU A 49 -4.48 -13.84 15.04
CA LEU A 49 -4.80 -15.18 14.54
C LEU A 49 -3.87 -16.18 15.19
N SER A 50 -4.40 -17.30 15.69
CA SER A 50 -3.63 -18.39 16.31
C SER A 50 -2.91 -19.28 15.30
N GLY A 51 -2.56 -18.71 14.15
CA GLY A 51 -1.95 -19.31 12.97
C GLY A 51 -1.13 -18.28 12.20
N VAL A 52 -1.01 -18.46 10.89
CA VAL A 52 -0.45 -17.43 9.99
C VAL A 52 -1.51 -16.35 9.73
N GLY A 53 -1.06 -15.09 9.63
CA GLY A 53 -1.89 -13.94 9.25
C GLY A 53 -2.42 -14.08 7.82
N TYR A 54 -1.51 -14.04 6.85
CA TYR A 54 -1.79 -14.33 5.45
C TYR A 54 -0.90 -15.47 4.93
N GLY A 55 -1.52 -16.62 4.67
CA GLY A 55 -0.87 -17.77 4.04
C GLY A 55 -1.12 -17.78 2.54
N TRP A 56 -0.08 -17.56 1.74
CA TRP A 56 -0.18 -17.44 0.29
C TRP A 56 0.62 -18.54 -0.40
N HIS A 57 0.00 -19.71 -0.52
CA HIS A 57 0.66 -20.92 -0.95
C HIS A 57 0.62 -21.05 -2.47
N ARG A 58 1.79 -20.96 -3.10
CA ARG A 58 2.07 -21.24 -4.52
C ARG A 58 1.38 -20.40 -5.59
N GLY A 59 0.17 -19.88 -5.38
CA GLY A 59 -0.53 -19.13 -6.42
C GLY A 59 0.37 -18.05 -7.05
N SER A 60 0.24 -17.80 -8.34
CA SER A 60 1.07 -16.86 -9.10
C SER A 60 0.58 -15.41 -8.98
N GLY A 61 1.49 -14.44 -9.04
CA GLY A 61 1.15 -13.01 -9.07
C GLY A 61 0.32 -12.51 -7.88
N GLY A 62 -0.48 -11.47 -8.09
CA GLY A 62 -1.37 -10.88 -7.07
C GLY A 62 -0.67 -9.92 -6.12
N GLU A 63 -1.42 -9.35 -5.18
CA GLU A 63 -0.94 -8.28 -4.32
C GLU A 63 -1.49 -8.33 -2.89
N ILE A 64 -0.65 -8.01 -1.91
CA ILE A 64 -1.08 -7.53 -0.60
C ILE A 64 -0.54 -6.11 -0.41
N TYR A 65 -1.45 -5.15 -0.24
CA TYR A 65 -1.16 -3.73 -0.24
C TYR A 65 -1.74 -3.04 0.99
N GLY A 66 -1.00 -2.08 1.56
CA GLY A 66 -1.55 -1.15 2.54
C GLY A 66 -2.15 -1.82 3.78
N THR A 67 -1.76 -3.06 4.09
CA THR A 67 -2.42 -3.87 5.12
C THR A 67 -1.64 -3.83 6.43
N LEU A 68 -2.36 -3.74 7.55
CA LEU A 68 -1.78 -3.88 8.89
C LEU A 68 -1.87 -5.35 9.32
N ILE A 69 -0.74 -5.95 9.71
CA ILE A 69 -0.68 -7.37 10.08
C ILE A 69 0.07 -7.55 11.40
N TYR A 70 -0.59 -8.04 12.45
CA TYR A 70 0.07 -8.15 13.76
C TYR A 70 -0.43 -9.24 14.72
N ASN A 71 0.39 -9.57 15.71
CA ASN A 71 0.07 -10.50 16.81
C ASN A 71 -0.39 -11.90 16.33
N ASN A 72 0.07 -12.33 15.15
CA ASN A 72 -0.28 -13.64 14.59
C ASN A 72 0.68 -14.72 15.09
N GLY A 73 0.13 -15.80 15.62
CA GLY A 73 0.84 -17.02 15.97
C GLY A 73 0.60 -17.57 17.38
N TRP A 74 1.52 -18.45 17.82
CA TRP A 74 1.43 -19.22 19.06
C TRP A 74 2.82 -19.69 19.53
N VAL A 75 2.90 -20.26 20.73
CA VAL A 75 4.13 -20.83 21.31
C VAL A 75 3.96 -22.33 21.54
N ALA A 76 4.96 -23.12 21.14
CA ALA A 76 4.99 -24.59 21.23
C ALA A 76 6.30 -25.07 21.87
N PRO A 77 6.42 -26.37 22.25
CA PRO A 77 7.65 -26.88 22.86
C PRO A 77 8.88 -26.78 21.95
N ASP A 78 8.72 -26.83 20.62
CA ASP A 78 9.84 -26.71 19.70
C ASP A 78 10.28 -25.27 19.47
N ARG A 79 9.32 -24.32 19.39
CA ARG A 79 9.54 -22.88 19.17
C ARG A 79 8.22 -22.09 19.19
N ALA A 80 8.30 -20.77 19.08
CA ALA A 80 7.15 -19.99 18.58
C ALA A 80 6.89 -20.29 17.10
N HIS A 81 5.64 -20.12 16.70
CA HIS A 81 5.16 -20.30 15.33
C HIS A 81 4.14 -19.22 14.99
N GLY A 82 3.76 -19.15 13.71
CA GLY A 82 2.85 -18.15 13.17
C GLY A 82 3.62 -16.96 12.62
N HIS A 83 3.25 -16.62 11.39
CA HIS A 83 3.90 -15.59 10.59
C HIS A 83 2.91 -14.46 10.31
N GLY A 84 3.42 -13.26 10.05
CA GLY A 84 2.59 -12.21 9.46
C GLY A 84 2.14 -12.65 8.06
N ILE A 85 3.11 -12.84 7.17
CA ILE A 85 2.92 -13.34 5.81
C ILE A 85 3.80 -14.56 5.61
N TYR A 86 3.22 -15.64 5.08
CA TYR A 86 3.96 -16.82 4.63
C TYR A 86 3.61 -17.06 3.17
N THR A 87 4.60 -17.13 2.27
CA THR A 87 4.30 -17.12 0.83
C THR A 87 5.29 -17.92 -0.01
N GLN A 88 4.81 -18.34 -1.17
CA GLN A 88 5.56 -18.89 -2.32
C GLN A 88 5.00 -18.26 -3.60
N ASN A 89 5.72 -18.31 -4.72
CA ASN A 89 5.24 -17.78 -6.01
C ASN A 89 5.58 -18.77 -7.13
N GLN A 90 4.58 -19.54 -7.59
CA GLN A 90 4.72 -20.49 -8.68
C GLN A 90 4.33 -19.82 -10.01
N ASP A 91 5.15 -18.87 -10.46
CA ASP A 91 4.85 -18.02 -11.62
C ASP A 91 5.54 -18.44 -12.92
N GLY A 92 6.41 -19.45 -12.87
CA GLY A 92 7.29 -19.81 -14.01
C GLY A 92 8.23 -18.68 -14.44
N GLY A 93 8.45 -17.67 -13.59
CA GLY A 93 9.22 -16.46 -13.87
C GLY A 93 8.45 -15.32 -14.55
N VAL A 94 7.12 -15.39 -14.65
CA VAL A 94 6.30 -14.43 -15.42
C VAL A 94 5.62 -13.38 -14.55
N PHE A 95 4.88 -13.81 -13.52
CA PHE A 95 4.00 -12.94 -12.75
C PHE A 95 4.59 -12.53 -11.41
N GLN A 96 4.84 -11.23 -11.28
CA GLN A 96 5.39 -10.66 -10.06
C GLN A 96 4.36 -10.69 -8.93
N LYS A 97 4.74 -11.28 -7.79
CA LYS A 97 3.91 -11.28 -6.57
C LYS A 97 4.30 -10.11 -5.68
N ARG A 98 3.31 -9.29 -5.32
CA ARG A 98 3.54 -7.96 -4.73
C ARG A 98 3.18 -7.96 -3.24
N ILE A 99 4.12 -7.55 -2.39
CA ILE A 99 3.96 -7.28 -0.96
C ILE A 99 4.39 -5.82 -0.78
N VAL A 100 3.43 -4.90 -0.80
CA VAL A 100 3.71 -3.46 -0.98
C VAL A 100 3.03 -2.60 0.09
N ASP A 101 3.76 -1.65 0.67
CA ASP A 101 3.24 -0.66 1.62
C ASP A 101 2.45 -1.27 2.80
N ASN A 102 2.81 -2.47 3.24
CA ASN A 102 2.20 -3.11 4.41
C ASN A 102 2.93 -2.72 5.69
N ILE A 103 2.21 -2.74 6.81
CA ILE A 103 2.79 -2.60 8.15
C ILE A 103 2.64 -3.93 8.88
N VAL A 104 3.74 -4.67 9.06
CA VAL A 104 3.75 -6.01 9.66
C VAL A 104 4.55 -5.99 10.94
N PHE A 105 3.94 -6.35 12.07
CA PHE A 105 4.64 -6.28 13.34
C PHE A 105 4.21 -7.29 14.38
N ASN A 106 5.09 -7.56 15.35
CA ASN A 106 4.81 -8.44 16.50
C ASN A 106 4.29 -9.84 16.11
N ALA A 107 4.68 -10.37 14.94
CA ALA A 107 4.44 -11.76 14.62
C ALA A 107 5.14 -12.66 15.67
N PHE A 108 4.60 -13.82 15.99
CA PHE A 108 5.20 -14.68 17.03
C PHE A 108 6.51 -15.33 16.58
N LYS A 109 6.72 -15.51 15.27
CA LYS A 109 7.97 -16.04 14.72
C LYS A 109 8.59 -15.17 13.65
N GLU A 110 8.01 -15.13 12.46
CA GLU A 110 8.53 -14.35 11.31
C GLU A 110 7.50 -13.31 10.90
N SER A 111 7.93 -12.08 10.60
CA SER A 111 7.01 -11.08 10.07
C SER A 111 6.64 -11.43 8.63
N VAL A 112 7.61 -11.54 7.73
CA VAL A 112 7.40 -11.97 6.33
C VAL A 112 8.34 -13.13 5.99
N GLN A 113 7.77 -14.24 5.52
CA GLN A 113 8.52 -15.44 5.18
C GLN A 113 8.20 -15.94 3.77
N LEU A 114 9.17 -15.80 2.87
CA LEU A 114 9.21 -16.45 1.56
C LEU A 114 9.94 -17.77 1.73
N TRP A 115 9.19 -18.87 1.91
CA TRP A 115 9.79 -20.15 2.27
C TRP A 115 9.04 -21.37 1.77
N GLY A 116 9.81 -22.43 1.52
CA GLY A 116 9.31 -23.79 1.36
C GLY A 116 10.46 -24.79 1.34
N GLY A 117 10.14 -26.05 1.05
CA GLY A 117 11.16 -27.10 0.90
C GLY A 117 12.10 -26.87 -0.29
N PRO A 118 13.03 -27.80 -0.57
CA PRO A 118 14.08 -27.66 -1.58
C PRO A 118 13.62 -27.40 -3.02
N THR A 119 12.34 -27.55 -3.32
CA THR A 119 11.73 -27.33 -4.65
C THR A 119 10.66 -26.24 -4.64
N ALA A 120 10.55 -25.46 -3.55
CA ALA A 120 9.57 -24.40 -3.46
C ALA A 120 9.95 -23.24 -4.41
N PRO A 121 9.00 -22.71 -5.19
CA PRO A 121 9.28 -21.62 -6.10
C PRO A 121 9.23 -20.29 -5.34
N LEU A 122 10.40 -19.68 -5.11
CA LEU A 122 10.55 -18.42 -4.38
C LEU A 122 11.02 -17.30 -5.32
N ASN A 123 10.32 -17.13 -6.44
CA ASN A 123 10.77 -16.29 -7.54
C ASN A 123 9.89 -15.05 -7.73
N ASN A 124 10.47 -13.99 -8.30
CA ASN A 124 9.75 -12.84 -8.83
C ASN A 124 8.83 -12.16 -7.80
N PHE A 125 9.35 -11.95 -6.59
CA PHE A 125 8.66 -11.15 -5.58
C PHE A 125 9.06 -9.68 -5.69
N LEU A 126 8.09 -8.79 -5.50
CA LEU A 126 8.32 -7.40 -5.14
C LEU A 126 7.94 -7.20 -3.67
N ILE A 127 8.94 -6.83 -2.86
CA ILE A 127 8.78 -6.44 -1.46
C ILE A 127 9.16 -4.96 -1.40
N GLU A 128 8.15 -4.08 -1.40
CA GLU A 128 8.35 -2.65 -1.55
C GLU A 128 7.65 -1.81 -0.49
N GLY A 129 8.33 -0.81 0.08
CA GLY A 129 7.65 0.20 0.91
C GLY A 129 7.09 -0.30 2.25
N ASN A 130 7.37 -1.55 2.63
CA ASN A 130 6.80 -2.14 3.84
C ASN A 130 7.50 -1.64 5.10
N VAL A 131 6.75 -1.59 6.19
CA VAL A 131 7.24 -1.29 7.54
C VAL A 131 7.14 -2.56 8.37
N ILE A 132 8.28 -3.19 8.65
CA ILE A 132 8.30 -4.55 9.22
C ILE A 132 9.15 -4.56 10.49
N PHE A 133 8.55 -4.92 11.62
CA PHE A 133 9.24 -4.77 12.90
C PHE A 133 8.80 -5.69 14.04
N ASN A 134 9.76 -5.99 14.92
CA ASN A 134 9.61 -6.81 16.12
C ASN A 134 9.04 -8.22 15.85
N ALA A 135 9.52 -8.90 14.83
CA ALA A 135 9.30 -10.34 14.66
C ALA A 135 9.75 -11.09 15.93
N GLY A 136 8.91 -12.02 16.40
CA GLY A 136 9.18 -12.79 17.60
C GLY A 136 8.62 -12.21 18.90
N ALA A 137 7.86 -11.11 18.82
CA ALA A 137 7.38 -10.39 20.00
C ALA A 137 6.55 -11.25 20.97
N GLY A 138 5.92 -12.33 20.49
CA GLY A 138 5.22 -13.31 21.33
C GLY A 138 6.12 -13.99 22.37
N GLN A 139 7.44 -13.83 22.31
CA GLN A 139 8.39 -14.35 23.30
C GLN A 139 9.19 -13.25 24.03
N GLY A 140 8.85 -11.98 23.81
CA GLY A 140 9.55 -10.82 24.36
C GLY A 140 10.93 -10.59 23.72
N LEU A 141 11.70 -9.61 24.24
CA LEU A 141 13.01 -9.24 23.66
C LEU A 141 14.06 -10.35 23.68
N ASP A 142 13.92 -11.34 24.58
CA ASP A 142 14.85 -12.47 24.72
C ASP A 142 14.80 -13.45 23.55
N PHE A 143 13.92 -13.22 22.57
CA PHE A 143 13.79 -14.08 21.40
C PHE A 143 15.02 -14.05 20.50
N LYS A 144 15.48 -15.24 20.09
CA LYS A 144 16.73 -15.45 19.33
C LYS A 144 16.53 -15.86 17.87
N HIS A 145 15.29 -16.02 17.39
CA HIS A 145 15.02 -16.80 16.16
C HIS A 145 13.92 -16.24 15.25
N GLY A 146 13.74 -14.91 15.24
CA GLY A 146 12.76 -14.22 14.40
C GLY A 146 13.41 -13.38 13.31
N ASN A 147 12.82 -13.40 12.13
CA ASN A 147 13.19 -12.63 10.97
C ASN A 147 12.06 -11.65 10.66
N GLU A 148 12.43 -10.41 10.39
CA GLU A 148 11.50 -9.46 9.79
C GLU A 148 11.21 -9.87 8.34
N LEU A 149 12.25 -10.30 7.64
CA LEU A 149 12.15 -10.90 6.31
C LEU A 149 13.05 -12.12 6.22
N LEU A 150 12.48 -13.25 5.81
CA LEU A 150 13.24 -14.43 5.42
C LEU A 150 12.94 -14.79 3.97
N ILE A 151 13.98 -14.95 3.16
CA ILE A 151 13.90 -15.54 1.82
C ILE A 151 14.80 -16.78 1.79
N GLY A 152 14.20 -17.97 1.60
CA GLY A 152 14.96 -19.20 1.42
C GLY A 152 14.23 -20.49 1.78
N GLY A 153 14.95 -21.60 1.79
CA GLY A 153 14.48 -22.98 1.96
C GLY A 153 14.53 -23.75 0.64
N GLY A 154 13.92 -23.17 -0.40
CA GLY A 154 14.07 -23.56 -1.80
C GLY A 154 14.85 -22.51 -2.62
N PRO A 155 15.02 -22.72 -3.93
CA PRO A 155 15.65 -21.76 -4.83
C PRO A 155 14.87 -20.45 -4.89
N ALA A 156 15.58 -19.32 -4.98
CA ALA A 156 14.97 -17.99 -5.04
C ALA A 156 15.63 -17.12 -6.11
N HIS A 157 14.83 -16.68 -7.09
CA HIS A 157 15.32 -15.92 -8.24
C HIS A 157 14.53 -14.64 -8.52
N ASN A 158 15.21 -13.62 -9.04
CA ASN A 158 14.61 -12.39 -9.57
C ASN A 158 13.70 -11.67 -8.55
N ASN A 159 14.14 -11.60 -7.29
CA ASN A 159 13.40 -10.94 -6.22
C ASN A 159 13.88 -9.50 -6.06
N ARG A 160 12.93 -8.60 -5.78
CA ARG A 160 13.21 -7.20 -5.47
C ARG A 160 12.77 -6.87 -4.05
N VAL A 161 13.71 -6.36 -3.27
CA VAL A 161 13.51 -5.85 -1.91
C VAL A 161 13.93 -4.39 -1.91
N ASN A 162 12.97 -3.47 -1.93
CA ASN A 162 13.27 -2.05 -1.99
C ASN A 162 12.41 -1.14 -1.13
N ASN A 163 12.96 0.00 -0.72
CA ASN A 163 12.23 1.04 0.00
C ASN A 163 11.55 0.55 1.31
N ASN A 164 12.01 -0.55 1.89
CA ASN A 164 11.42 -1.11 3.11
C ASN A 164 12.11 -0.55 4.36
N HIS A 165 11.33 -0.43 5.42
CA HIS A 165 11.77 -0.04 6.75
C HIS A 165 11.70 -1.25 7.68
N PHE A 166 12.86 -1.75 8.08
CA PHE A 166 12.96 -2.84 9.04
C PHE A 166 13.40 -2.29 10.40
N TYR A 167 12.75 -2.73 11.46
CA TYR A 167 13.11 -2.30 12.81
C TYR A 167 13.03 -3.44 13.83
N SER A 168 14.11 -3.65 14.57
CA SER A 168 14.14 -4.62 15.65
C SER A 168 14.70 -4.00 16.92
N GLN A 169 14.03 -4.26 18.04
CA GLN A 169 14.57 -4.00 19.38
C GLN A 169 15.36 -5.20 19.95
N HIS A 170 15.34 -6.33 19.26
CA HIS A 170 15.97 -7.55 19.73
C HIS A 170 17.49 -7.48 19.56
N SER A 171 18.23 -7.84 20.60
CA SER A 171 19.70 -7.87 20.59
C SER A 171 20.28 -9.02 19.75
N SER A 172 19.46 -10.02 19.41
CA SER A 172 19.88 -11.24 18.68
C SER A 172 18.82 -11.78 17.70
N GLY A 173 17.79 -10.98 17.39
CA GLY A 173 16.68 -11.32 16.50
C GLY A 173 16.22 -10.11 15.67
N GLY A 174 15.23 -10.31 14.80
CA GLY A 174 14.77 -9.29 13.85
C GLY A 174 15.74 -9.15 12.68
N LEU A 175 15.98 -10.28 12.02
CA LEU A 175 16.92 -10.40 10.91
C LEU A 175 16.21 -10.11 9.59
N VAL A 176 16.92 -9.45 8.68
CA VAL A 176 16.66 -9.57 7.25
C VAL A 176 17.59 -10.66 6.74
N GLN A 177 17.05 -11.85 6.52
CA GLN A 177 17.81 -13.06 6.17
C GLN A 177 17.53 -13.49 4.73
N LEU A 178 18.53 -13.32 3.86
CA LEU A 178 18.42 -13.54 2.42
C LEU A 178 19.30 -14.73 2.01
N GLY A 179 18.69 -15.81 1.52
CA GLY A 179 19.43 -17.02 1.10
C GLY A 179 19.50 -18.12 2.18
N TYR A 180 18.45 -18.27 2.99
CA TYR A 180 18.42 -19.28 4.06
C TYR A 180 18.18 -20.71 3.53
N GLY A 181 18.78 -21.73 4.16
CA GLY A 181 18.39 -23.15 4.01
C GLY A 181 18.82 -23.92 2.73
N GLY A 182 18.48 -25.22 2.70
CA GLY A 182 18.40 -26.11 1.50
C GLY A 182 19.67 -26.34 0.66
N SER A 183 19.49 -26.95 -0.52
CA SER A 183 20.46 -26.98 -1.65
C SER A 183 20.09 -25.96 -2.74
N GLY A 184 19.22 -25.00 -2.41
CA GLY A 184 18.64 -24.05 -3.35
C GLY A 184 19.68 -23.12 -3.97
N ASP A 185 19.48 -22.83 -5.25
CA ASP A 185 20.19 -21.80 -6.00
C ASP A 185 19.57 -20.42 -5.69
N PHE A 186 20.42 -19.39 -5.61
CA PHE A 186 20.03 -18.03 -5.27
C PHE A 186 20.61 -17.09 -6.32
N ASP A 187 19.75 -16.42 -7.07
CA ASP A 187 20.17 -15.56 -8.17
C ASP A 187 19.23 -14.36 -8.32
N GLY A 188 19.70 -13.28 -8.97
CA GLY A 188 18.90 -12.10 -9.28
C GLY A 188 18.20 -11.49 -8.07
N LEU A 189 18.95 -10.78 -7.23
CA LEU A 189 18.39 -10.00 -6.13
C LEU A 189 18.62 -8.50 -6.37
N ASP A 190 17.53 -7.76 -6.56
CA ASP A 190 17.54 -6.30 -6.51
C ASP A 190 17.33 -5.87 -5.05
N LEU A 191 18.35 -5.31 -4.41
CA LEU A 191 18.30 -4.90 -3.00
C LEU A 191 18.63 -3.41 -2.90
N PHE A 192 17.65 -2.53 -2.74
CA PHE A 192 17.96 -1.10 -2.74
C PHE A 192 17.05 -0.21 -1.92
N ASP A 193 17.57 0.94 -1.49
CA ASP A 193 16.81 1.97 -0.76
C ASP A 193 16.13 1.46 0.53
N ASN A 194 16.63 0.36 1.12
CA ASN A 194 16.11 -0.16 2.38
C ASN A 194 16.80 0.49 3.58
N TYR A 195 16.04 0.71 4.66
CA TYR A 195 16.55 1.17 5.95
C TYR A 195 16.35 0.07 7.00
N ILE A 196 17.44 -0.58 7.40
CA ILE A 196 17.42 -1.76 8.27
C ILE A 196 18.00 -1.40 9.63
N VAL A 197 17.17 -1.37 10.66
CA VAL A 197 17.63 -1.32 12.06
C VAL A 197 17.61 -2.74 12.62
N GLY A 198 18.79 -3.35 12.73
CA GLY A 198 18.94 -4.76 13.05
C GLY A 198 20.08 -5.40 12.29
N GLN A 199 19.88 -6.64 11.83
CA GLN A 199 20.92 -7.40 11.14
C GLN A 199 20.48 -7.76 9.72
N LEU A 200 21.36 -7.54 8.75
CA LEU A 200 21.25 -8.04 7.39
C LEU A 200 22.19 -9.23 7.23
N ILE A 201 21.65 -10.41 6.92
CA ILE A 201 22.43 -11.64 6.86
C ILE A 201 22.19 -12.32 5.52
N PHE A 202 23.29 -12.71 4.88
CA PHE A 202 23.30 -13.60 3.72
C PHE A 202 23.86 -14.95 4.17
N PRO A 203 23.07 -15.94 4.59
CA PRO A 203 23.63 -17.24 4.99
C PRO A 203 24.37 -17.94 3.84
N LYS A 204 24.03 -17.59 2.59
CA LYS A 204 24.59 -18.13 1.36
C LYS A 204 24.71 -17.03 0.29
N PRO A 205 25.62 -17.20 -0.68
CA PRO A 205 25.79 -16.23 -1.74
C PRO A 205 24.59 -16.26 -2.70
N TYR A 206 24.24 -15.08 -3.22
CA TYR A 206 23.46 -14.95 -4.45
C TYR A 206 24.44 -14.80 -5.62
N ALA A 207 24.16 -15.42 -6.77
CA ALA A 207 25.00 -15.31 -7.95
C ALA A 207 25.04 -13.88 -8.51
N ASN A 208 23.88 -13.21 -8.60
CA ASN A 208 23.76 -11.81 -8.99
C ASN A 208 22.96 -11.01 -7.95
N VAL A 209 23.54 -9.90 -7.48
CA VAL A 209 22.89 -8.94 -6.57
C VAL A 209 23.13 -7.52 -7.08
N ASP A 210 22.07 -6.77 -7.37
CA ASP A 210 22.13 -5.32 -7.54
C ASP A 210 21.81 -4.65 -6.20
N ALA A 211 22.87 -4.38 -5.43
CA ALA A 211 22.76 -3.65 -4.18
C ALA A 211 23.08 -2.17 -4.37
N ARG A 212 22.19 -1.28 -3.91
CA ARG A 212 22.43 0.17 -3.95
C ARG A 212 21.65 0.92 -2.87
N ARG A 213 22.27 1.90 -2.22
CA ARG A 213 21.63 2.84 -1.27
C ARG A 213 20.87 2.16 -0.10
N ASN A 214 21.31 0.99 0.34
CA ASN A 214 20.79 0.40 1.57
C ASN A 214 21.55 0.97 2.77
N ILE A 215 20.84 1.24 3.86
CA ILE A 215 21.44 1.67 5.11
C ILE A 215 21.10 0.62 6.18
N VAL A 216 22.13 0.09 6.83
CA VAL A 216 22.02 -0.88 7.91
C VAL A 216 22.52 -0.23 9.19
N VAL A 217 21.59 0.14 10.07
CA VAL A 217 21.89 0.52 11.45
C VAL A 217 22.04 -0.75 12.26
N GLY A 218 23.26 -1.29 12.32
CA GLY A 218 23.55 -2.58 12.93
C GLY A 218 24.66 -3.31 12.23
N SER A 219 24.44 -4.58 11.84
CA SER A 219 25.48 -5.42 11.24
C SER A 219 25.04 -6.08 9.95
N VAL A 220 26.03 -6.29 9.07
CA VAL A 220 25.93 -7.09 7.85
C VAL A 220 26.83 -8.30 8.00
N SER A 221 26.37 -9.50 7.62
CA SER A 221 27.18 -10.72 7.71
C SER A 221 26.89 -11.74 6.61
N GLY A 222 27.85 -12.67 6.43
CA GLY A 222 27.83 -13.66 5.36
C GLY A 222 28.37 -13.11 4.03
N PRO A 223 28.22 -13.86 2.92
CA PRO A 223 28.54 -13.43 1.55
C PRO A 223 27.62 -12.32 1.01
N ALA A 224 27.55 -11.19 1.73
CA ALA A 224 26.90 -9.97 1.26
C ALA A 224 27.67 -9.35 0.07
N PRO A 225 27.00 -8.56 -0.80
CA PRO A 225 27.67 -7.83 -1.86
C PRO A 225 28.69 -6.83 -1.29
N SER A 226 29.76 -6.57 -2.04
CA SER A 226 30.88 -5.72 -1.61
C SER A 226 30.58 -4.21 -1.64
N SER A 227 29.48 -3.80 -2.25
CA SER A 227 29.05 -2.41 -2.38
C SER A 227 27.53 -2.28 -2.24
N GLY A 228 27.04 -1.04 -2.15
CA GLY A 228 25.60 -0.74 -2.12
C GLY A 228 24.92 -0.85 -0.76
N ILE A 229 25.68 -1.19 0.29
CA ILE A 229 25.21 -1.27 1.68
C ILE A 229 26.11 -0.40 2.56
N GLU A 230 25.52 0.63 3.16
CA GLU A 230 26.15 1.48 4.17
C GLU A 230 25.83 0.93 5.57
N THR A 231 26.83 0.70 6.41
CA THR A 231 26.63 0.28 7.81
C THR A 231 26.84 1.46 8.75
N VAL A 232 25.87 1.71 9.63
CA VAL A 232 25.85 2.81 10.60
C VAL A 232 25.82 2.23 12.02
N THR A 233 26.79 2.59 12.85
CA THR A 233 26.88 2.10 14.24
C THR A 233 26.35 3.10 15.28
N SER A 234 26.35 4.39 14.94
CA SER A 234 25.88 5.47 15.80
C SER A 234 24.95 6.39 15.00
N PRO A 235 23.68 6.00 14.82
CA PRO A 235 22.72 6.81 14.06
C PRO A 235 22.38 8.10 14.84
N SER A 236 22.15 9.18 14.11
CA SER A 236 21.71 10.48 14.65
C SER A 236 20.68 11.12 13.72
N GLY A 237 20.05 12.20 14.17
CA GLY A 237 19.07 12.91 13.38
C GLY A 237 17.68 12.26 13.40
N GLN A 238 16.81 12.82 12.58
CA GLN A 238 15.49 12.29 12.28
C GLN A 238 15.45 11.86 10.82
N ARG A 239 14.79 10.75 10.54
CA ARG A 239 14.43 10.34 9.18
C ARG A 239 12.94 10.07 9.13
N VAL A 240 12.25 10.79 8.25
CA VAL A 240 10.81 10.73 8.08
C VAL A 240 10.53 10.23 6.67
N PHE A 241 9.63 9.27 6.57
CA PHE A 241 9.20 8.69 5.31
C PHE A 241 7.67 8.71 5.29
N VAL A 242 7.11 9.28 4.23
CA VAL A 242 5.67 9.30 3.99
C VAL A 242 5.44 8.55 2.68
N ARG A 243 4.55 7.56 2.72
CA ARG A 243 4.20 6.74 1.56
C ARG A 243 2.69 6.84 1.32
N PRO A 244 2.25 7.71 0.39
CA PRO A 244 0.86 7.80 -0.02
C PRO A 244 0.32 6.43 -0.46
N ASN A 245 -0.89 6.12 -0.04
CA ASN A 245 -1.57 4.88 -0.39
C ASN A 245 -2.11 5.01 -1.83
N GLN A 246 -1.76 4.05 -2.69
CA GLN A 246 -2.17 4.06 -4.10
C GLN A 246 -3.65 3.74 -4.32
N TYR A 247 -4.32 3.18 -3.32
CA TYR A 247 -5.68 2.67 -3.37
C TYR A 247 -6.68 3.47 -2.52
N GLU A 248 -6.20 4.46 -1.76
CA GLU A 248 -7.00 5.24 -0.82
C GLU A 248 -6.38 6.62 -0.69
N SER A 249 -6.97 7.62 -1.34
CA SER A 249 -6.49 8.99 -1.23
C SER A 249 -6.68 9.52 0.19
N GLY A 250 -5.86 10.49 0.59
CA GLY A 250 -5.86 10.98 1.96
C GLY A 250 -5.27 9.98 2.98
N ARG A 251 -4.82 8.80 2.52
CA ARG A 251 -4.14 7.81 3.36
C ARG A 251 -2.66 7.71 3.02
N ALA A 252 -1.82 7.62 4.05
CA ALA A 252 -0.41 7.29 3.88
C ALA A 252 0.14 6.53 5.09
N ASN A 253 1.14 5.69 4.84
CA ASN A 253 1.99 5.17 5.91
C ASN A 253 3.09 6.20 6.22
N ILE A 254 3.33 6.44 7.50
CA ILE A 254 4.37 7.34 7.98
C ILE A 254 5.33 6.54 8.85
N VAL A 255 6.63 6.61 8.54
CA VAL A 255 7.70 6.01 9.33
C VAL A 255 8.63 7.09 9.83
N VAL A 256 8.94 7.05 11.12
CA VAL A 256 9.85 7.99 11.77
C VAL A 256 10.95 7.21 12.48
N HIS A 257 12.19 7.40 12.06
CA HIS A 257 13.37 7.04 12.85
C HIS A 257 13.87 8.30 13.56
N ASN A 258 13.72 8.37 14.88
CA ASN A 258 13.95 9.54 15.72
C ASN A 258 15.16 9.33 16.65
N TRP A 259 16.36 9.29 16.08
CA TRP A 259 17.58 8.99 16.83
C TRP A 259 17.96 10.08 17.83
N ASP A 260 17.57 11.33 17.55
CA ASP A 260 17.72 12.47 18.47
C ASP A 260 16.78 12.40 19.69
N LYS A 261 15.80 11.48 19.68
CA LYS A 261 14.79 11.33 20.73
C LYS A 261 14.00 12.63 20.95
N ALA A 262 13.74 13.37 19.88
CA ALA A 262 12.86 14.53 19.93
C ALA A 262 11.48 14.12 20.45
N SER A 263 10.82 14.98 21.23
CA SER A 263 9.48 14.72 21.78
C SER A 263 8.39 14.75 20.71
N SER A 264 8.67 15.36 19.57
CA SER A 264 7.80 15.44 18.39
C SER A 264 8.65 15.60 17.14
N VAL A 265 8.13 15.13 16.01
CA VAL A 265 8.78 15.21 14.70
C VAL A 265 7.83 15.87 13.71
N SER A 266 8.34 16.84 12.95
CA SER A 266 7.60 17.53 11.90
C SER A 266 7.53 16.67 10.65
N VAL A 267 6.33 16.43 10.13
CA VAL A 267 6.07 15.56 8.98
C VAL A 267 5.31 16.33 7.91
N ASP A 268 5.88 16.40 6.72
CA ASP A 268 5.21 16.96 5.55
C ASP A 268 4.16 15.97 5.02
N LEU A 269 2.92 16.42 4.95
CA LEU A 269 1.77 15.65 4.47
C LEU A 269 1.08 16.31 3.27
N SER A 270 1.73 17.29 2.63
CA SER A 270 1.16 18.07 1.52
C SER A 270 0.88 17.22 0.28
N GLU A 271 1.62 16.13 0.07
CA GLU A 271 1.37 15.15 -0.99
C GLU A 271 0.22 14.16 -0.67
N VAL A 272 -0.29 14.17 0.57
CA VAL A 272 -1.34 13.25 1.03
C VAL A 272 -2.64 13.99 1.34
N LEU A 273 -2.55 15.20 1.89
CA LEU A 273 -3.67 15.96 2.43
C LEU A 273 -3.88 17.26 1.65
N GLY A 274 -5.13 17.51 1.25
CA GLY A 274 -5.55 18.81 0.74
C GLY A 274 -5.74 19.84 1.87
N ILE A 275 -5.45 21.12 1.61
CA ILE A 275 -5.75 22.20 2.57
C ILE A 275 -7.26 22.21 2.86
N GLY A 276 -7.64 22.36 4.12
CA GLY A 276 -9.02 22.28 4.57
C GLY A 276 -9.54 20.86 4.83
N SER A 277 -8.78 19.82 4.46
CA SER A 277 -9.17 18.44 4.75
C SER A 277 -9.05 18.13 6.24
N ASN A 278 -10.05 17.42 6.78
CA ASN A 278 -9.92 16.85 8.11
C ASN A 278 -9.02 15.61 8.03
N TYR A 279 -8.11 15.48 8.98
CA TYR A 279 -7.20 14.35 9.06
C TYR A 279 -7.07 13.82 10.49
N ARG A 280 -6.68 12.55 10.56
CA ARG A 280 -6.30 11.87 11.79
C ARG A 280 -5.06 11.03 11.55
N VAL A 281 -4.09 11.13 12.44
CA VAL A 281 -2.88 10.33 12.45
C VAL A 281 -3.04 9.25 13.51
N MET A 282 -3.08 7.99 13.08
CA MET A 282 -3.22 6.82 13.93
C MET A 282 -1.84 6.20 14.18
N HIS A 283 -1.49 5.92 15.42
CA HIS A 283 -0.31 5.11 15.70
C HIS A 283 -0.65 3.63 15.46
N VAL A 284 0.22 2.86 14.81
CA VAL A 284 -0.13 1.48 14.38
C VAL A 284 -0.40 0.52 15.54
N TYR A 285 0.23 0.74 16.70
CA TYR A 285 -0.07 -0.01 17.94
C TYR A 285 -1.44 0.30 18.57
N ASP A 286 -2.11 1.37 18.15
CA ASP A 286 -3.41 1.80 18.64
C ASP A 286 -4.29 2.28 17.48
N PHE A 287 -4.28 1.51 16.38
CA PHE A 287 -4.89 1.92 15.11
C PHE A 287 -6.40 2.17 15.22
N PHE A 288 -7.10 1.44 16.09
CA PHE A 288 -8.54 1.62 16.36
C PHE A 288 -8.83 2.54 17.56
N GLY A 289 -7.79 3.07 18.20
CA GLY A 289 -7.92 3.91 19.38
C GLY A 289 -8.02 5.40 19.05
N ALA A 290 -7.49 6.23 19.95
CA ALA A 290 -7.49 7.67 19.75
C ALA A 290 -6.34 8.08 18.82
N PRO A 291 -6.56 9.03 17.88
CA PRO A 291 -5.49 9.54 17.06
C PRO A 291 -4.43 10.23 17.91
N VAL A 292 -3.18 10.14 17.45
CA VAL A 292 -2.06 10.85 18.09
C VAL A 292 -2.04 12.33 17.75
N VAL A 293 -2.60 12.68 16.59
CA VAL A 293 -2.86 14.04 16.10
C VAL A 293 -4.11 14.00 15.22
N GLN A 294 -4.97 15.00 15.32
CA GLN A 294 -6.08 15.21 14.40
C GLN A 294 -6.34 16.70 14.22
N GLY A 295 -6.94 17.09 13.09
CA GLY A 295 -7.30 18.48 12.84
C GLY A 295 -7.71 18.72 11.40
N THR A 296 -7.74 19.99 11.02
CA THR A 296 -7.93 20.43 9.63
C THR A 296 -6.55 20.79 9.08
N TYR A 297 -6.18 20.23 7.94
CA TYR A 297 -4.86 20.47 7.34
C TYR A 297 -4.78 21.90 6.80
N ASP A 298 -3.77 22.66 7.23
CA ASP A 298 -3.59 24.07 6.88
C ASP A 298 -2.47 24.29 5.86
N GLY A 299 -1.93 23.21 5.28
CA GLY A 299 -0.80 23.23 4.37
C GLY A 299 0.57 23.30 5.05
N GLN A 300 0.64 23.33 6.39
CA GLN A 300 1.90 23.26 7.13
C GLN A 300 2.25 21.82 7.52
N PRO A 301 3.54 21.50 7.73
CA PRO A 301 3.93 20.21 8.29
C PRO A 301 3.26 19.91 9.63
N VAL A 302 2.84 18.65 9.81
CA VAL A 302 2.15 18.18 11.01
C VAL A 302 3.18 17.66 12.02
N ASN A 303 3.13 18.18 13.25
CA ASN A 303 4.00 17.71 14.33
C ASN A 303 3.44 16.45 15.00
N ILE A 304 4.07 15.31 14.74
CA ILE A 304 3.68 14.02 15.32
C ILE A 304 4.42 13.80 16.64
N PRO A 305 3.71 13.55 17.76
CA PRO A 305 4.34 13.30 19.05
C PRO A 305 5.05 11.94 19.06
N MET A 306 6.32 11.95 19.47
CA MET A 306 7.16 10.76 19.59
C MET A 306 7.26 10.35 21.07
N GLN A 307 6.47 9.35 21.44
CA GLN A 307 6.41 8.83 22.80
C GLN A 307 6.56 7.31 22.76
N ALA A 308 7.06 6.74 23.85
CA ALA A 308 7.07 5.29 23.99
C ALA A 308 5.63 4.75 23.98
N ARG A 309 5.35 3.75 23.14
CA ARG A 309 4.00 3.23 22.92
C ARG A 309 3.94 1.77 23.30
N LYS A 310 3.02 1.42 24.22
CA LYS A 310 2.81 0.03 24.62
C LYS A 310 2.27 -0.74 23.42
N ALA A 311 2.82 -1.93 23.19
CA ALA A 311 2.36 -2.81 22.13
C ALA A 311 0.91 -3.30 22.36
N PRO A 312 0.13 -3.54 21.28
CA PRO A 312 -1.19 -4.10 21.41
C PRO A 312 -1.08 -5.51 21.99
N LYS A 313 -1.88 -5.79 23.01
CA LYS A 313 -1.90 -7.09 23.67
C LYS A 313 -2.48 -8.13 22.73
N ALA A 314 -1.76 -9.24 22.52
CA ALA A 314 -2.28 -10.33 21.71
C ALA A 314 -3.51 -10.98 22.37
N VAL A 315 -4.56 -11.24 21.58
CA VAL A 315 -5.79 -11.90 22.05
C VAL A 315 -5.52 -13.40 22.26
N GLY A 316 -5.96 -13.93 23.41
CA GLY A 316 -5.79 -15.34 23.77
C GLY A 316 -5.16 -15.51 25.16
N GLY A 317 -5.37 -16.69 25.75
CA GLY A 317 -4.88 -17.01 27.09
C GLY A 317 -3.40 -17.41 27.12
N GLY A 318 -2.90 -17.71 28.33
CA GLY A 318 -1.58 -18.30 28.53
C GLY A 318 -0.41 -17.32 28.56
N MET A 319 -0.69 -16.02 28.66
CA MET A 319 0.35 -15.02 28.84
C MET A 319 1.11 -15.22 30.15
N GLY A 320 2.43 -15.15 30.08
CA GLY A 320 3.35 -15.47 31.17
C GLY A 320 3.58 -16.96 31.37
N GLN A 321 2.85 -17.84 30.67
CA GLN A 321 3.09 -19.28 30.71
C GLN A 321 4.23 -19.66 29.77
N CYS A 322 4.86 -20.80 30.06
CA CYS A 322 5.92 -21.37 29.26
C CYS A 322 5.65 -22.84 28.97
N VAL A 323 6.25 -23.32 27.90
CA VAL A 323 6.30 -24.74 27.51
C VAL A 323 7.75 -25.11 27.27
N THR A 324 8.20 -26.20 27.89
CA THR A 324 9.56 -26.70 27.77
C THR A 324 9.62 -27.80 26.72
N GLY A 325 10.47 -27.62 25.71
CA GLY A 325 10.78 -28.66 24.75
C GLY A 325 12.18 -29.25 24.96
N PRO A 326 12.63 -30.10 24.01
CA PRO A 326 13.89 -30.82 24.13
C PRO A 326 15.13 -29.92 24.19
N SER A 327 15.09 -28.75 23.56
CA SER A 327 16.25 -27.85 23.42
C SER A 327 16.16 -26.57 24.26
N ASP A 328 14.95 -26.09 24.57
CA ASP A 328 14.76 -24.81 25.25
C ASP A 328 13.38 -24.72 25.94
N THR A 329 13.18 -23.67 26.73
CA THR A 329 11.89 -23.28 27.29
C THR A 329 11.36 -22.04 26.60
N TRP A 330 10.13 -22.14 26.08
CA TRP A 330 9.50 -21.11 25.30
C TRP A 330 8.32 -20.51 26.05
N CYS A 331 8.33 -19.19 26.24
CA CYS A 331 7.31 -18.49 27.01
C CYS A 331 6.50 -17.57 26.12
N PHE A 332 5.19 -17.50 26.35
CA PHE A 332 4.35 -16.44 25.78
C PHE A 332 4.48 -15.20 26.66
N LYS A 333 5.19 -14.18 26.17
CA LYS A 333 5.41 -12.91 26.88
C LYS A 333 4.66 -11.77 26.20
N GLU A 334 4.41 -10.71 26.96
CA GLU A 334 3.92 -9.46 26.37
C GLU A 334 4.96 -8.89 25.39
N PRO A 335 4.53 -8.45 24.20
CA PRO A 335 5.36 -7.67 23.29
C PRO A 335 5.92 -6.41 23.96
N THR A 336 7.09 -5.98 23.52
CA THR A 336 7.81 -4.87 24.15
C THR A 336 7.30 -3.51 23.67
N THR A 337 7.24 -2.54 24.59
CA THR A 337 6.95 -1.14 24.30
C THR A 337 7.87 -0.63 23.18
N LEU A 338 7.29 0.00 22.16
CA LEU A 338 8.05 0.68 21.11
C LEU A 338 8.69 1.93 21.71
N PRO A 339 10.02 2.11 21.63
CA PRO A 339 10.69 3.30 22.16
C PRO A 339 10.41 4.52 21.28
N ALA A 340 10.58 5.72 21.83
CA ALA A 340 10.40 6.99 21.09
C ALA A 340 11.40 7.20 19.94
N THR A 341 12.38 6.30 19.77
CA THR A 341 13.34 6.33 18.65
C THR A 341 12.76 5.79 17.35
N PHE A 342 11.59 5.16 17.39
CA PHE A 342 10.91 4.67 16.20
C PHE A 342 9.40 4.87 16.32
N GLY A 343 8.75 5.26 15.23
CA GLY A 343 7.31 5.40 15.15
C GLY A 343 6.81 4.97 13.78
N ALA A 344 5.69 4.26 13.76
CA ALA A 344 4.95 3.90 12.56
C ALA A 344 3.50 4.36 12.74
N PHE A 345 3.00 5.08 11.75
CA PHE A 345 1.68 5.71 11.80
C PHE A 345 0.97 5.53 10.46
N VAL A 346 -0.34 5.70 10.50
CA VAL A 346 -1.19 5.82 9.31
C VAL A 346 -1.93 7.14 9.43
N VAL A 347 -1.77 8.04 8.47
CA VAL A 347 -2.67 9.19 8.33
C VAL A 347 -3.87 8.77 7.50
N LEU A 348 -5.05 9.29 7.86
CA LEU A 348 -6.31 9.11 7.17
C LEU A 348 -6.97 10.49 7.05
N SER A 349 -7.62 10.75 5.91
CA SER A 349 -8.46 11.93 5.72
C SER A 349 -9.91 11.50 5.54
N ASP A 350 -10.84 12.18 6.21
CA ASP A 350 -12.25 11.80 6.24
C ASP A 350 -13.07 12.37 5.04
N GLY A 351 -12.45 12.66 3.88
CA GLY A 351 -13.14 13.42 2.82
C GLY A 351 -12.68 13.27 1.36
N CYS A 352 -11.67 12.47 1.04
CA CYS A 352 -11.15 12.37 -0.33
C CYS A 352 -11.17 10.90 -0.72
N GLY A 353 -12.14 10.49 -1.56
CA GLY A 353 -12.59 9.10 -1.69
C GLY A 353 -11.54 8.03 -2.03
N ASP A 354 -11.99 6.77 -1.99
CA ASP A 354 -11.21 5.58 -2.32
C ASP A 354 -10.72 5.65 -3.79
N SER A 355 -9.44 5.95 -4.00
CA SER A 355 -8.85 6.00 -5.34
C SER A 355 -8.70 4.58 -5.89
N ASN A 356 -9.32 4.28 -7.02
CA ASN A 356 -8.91 3.11 -7.79
C ASN A 356 -7.49 3.33 -8.36
N PRO A 357 -6.64 2.29 -8.44
CA PRO A 357 -5.26 2.44 -8.91
C PRO A 357 -5.19 3.00 -10.33
N PRO A 358 -4.07 3.63 -10.71
CA PRO A 358 -3.81 3.93 -12.11
C PRO A 358 -3.71 2.61 -12.91
N PRO A 359 -4.53 2.40 -13.95
CA PRO A 359 -4.34 1.33 -14.91
C PRO A 359 -3.22 1.72 -15.89
N PRO A 360 -2.87 0.84 -16.86
CA PRO A 360 -1.86 1.14 -17.87
C PRO A 360 -2.15 2.46 -18.62
N VAL A 361 -1.09 3.06 -19.14
CA VAL A 361 -0.89 4.43 -19.68
C VAL A 361 -1.97 4.97 -20.65
N GLU A 362 -2.94 4.16 -21.08
CA GLU A 362 -4.03 4.55 -21.98
C GLU A 362 -5.38 4.82 -21.30
N GLU A 363 -5.63 4.33 -20.08
CA GLU A 363 -6.92 4.48 -19.39
C GLU A 363 -6.96 5.71 -18.45
N ILE A 364 -8.14 6.35 -18.32
CA ILE A 364 -8.42 7.31 -17.22
C ILE A 364 -9.27 6.58 -16.19
N THR A 365 -8.89 6.66 -14.91
CA THR A 365 -9.65 6.08 -13.81
C THR A 365 -10.44 7.16 -13.10
N ALA A 366 -11.76 7.00 -13.07
CA ALA A 366 -12.62 7.82 -12.24
C ALA A 366 -12.62 7.31 -10.80
N THR A 367 -12.09 8.10 -9.87
CA THR A 367 -12.14 7.80 -8.44
C THR A 367 -13.57 7.96 -7.91
N ARG A 368 -14.01 7.03 -7.06
CA ARG A 368 -15.30 7.16 -6.40
C ARG A 368 -15.19 8.25 -5.34
N THR A 369 -16.06 9.25 -5.38
CA THR A 369 -16.14 10.27 -4.33
C THR A 369 -17.37 10.06 -3.45
N LEU A 370 -17.17 10.22 -2.13
CA LEU A 370 -18.26 10.27 -1.14
C LEU A 370 -18.55 11.71 -0.71
N ALA A 371 -17.62 12.64 -0.97
CA ALA A 371 -17.84 14.06 -0.77
C ALA A 371 -18.70 14.62 -1.91
N PRO A 372 -19.59 15.59 -1.62
CA PRO A 372 -20.25 16.35 -2.67
C PRO A 372 -19.21 17.01 -3.59
N VAL A 373 -19.46 16.98 -4.89
CA VAL A 373 -18.71 17.77 -5.88
C VAL A 373 -19.55 19.01 -6.17
N VAL A 374 -18.99 20.20 -5.95
CA VAL A 374 -19.65 21.46 -6.27
C VAL A 374 -19.31 21.76 -7.73
N ILE A 375 -20.32 22.04 -8.56
CA ILE A 375 -20.08 22.38 -9.97
C ILE A 375 -19.96 23.89 -10.07
N ASP A 376 -18.76 24.41 -9.89
CA ASP A 376 -18.45 25.84 -9.95
C ASP A 376 -17.27 26.18 -10.89
N GLY A 377 -16.64 25.16 -11.48
CA GLY A 377 -15.55 25.29 -12.43
C GLY A 377 -14.19 25.45 -11.75
N ILE A 378 -14.13 25.53 -10.42
CA ILE A 378 -12.91 25.63 -9.63
C ILE A 378 -12.56 24.24 -9.09
N MET A 379 -11.42 23.71 -9.50
CA MET A 379 -11.00 22.36 -9.09
C MET A 379 -10.34 22.35 -7.70
N ASP A 380 -11.03 22.83 -6.67
CA ASP A 380 -10.50 22.92 -5.30
C ASP A 380 -10.95 21.79 -4.36
N GLU A 381 -11.87 20.93 -4.80
CA GLU A 381 -12.22 19.73 -4.04
C GLU A 381 -11.07 18.74 -4.01
N CYS A 382 -10.82 18.19 -2.82
CA CYS A 382 -9.76 17.22 -2.65
C CYS A 382 -9.97 15.92 -3.46
N ALA A 383 -11.17 15.66 -3.97
CA ALA A 383 -11.41 14.55 -4.89
C ALA A 383 -10.70 14.76 -6.24
N TRP A 384 -10.56 15.99 -6.72
CA TRP A 384 -9.86 16.29 -7.97
C TRP A 384 -8.35 16.13 -7.88
N SER A 385 -7.75 16.41 -6.71
CA SER A 385 -6.34 16.12 -6.45
C SER A 385 -6.07 14.64 -6.15
N ALA A 386 -7.09 13.91 -5.68
CA ALA A 386 -7.04 12.49 -5.37
C ALA A 386 -7.18 11.57 -6.59
N THR A 387 -7.80 12.04 -7.67
CA THR A 387 -8.11 11.22 -8.84
C THR A 387 -6.97 11.23 -9.86
N ALA A 388 -6.91 10.18 -10.68
CA ALA A 388 -5.93 10.11 -11.75
C ALA A 388 -6.20 11.23 -12.77
N GLN A 389 -5.17 12.02 -13.07
CA GLN A 389 -5.21 13.06 -14.08
C GLN A 389 -4.41 12.63 -15.31
N LYS A 390 -4.89 13.00 -16.49
CA LYS A 390 -4.22 12.73 -17.74
C LYS A 390 -4.12 13.99 -18.57
N THR A 391 -2.91 14.28 -19.02
CA THR A 391 -2.61 15.43 -19.85
C THR A 391 -2.57 15.02 -21.32
N PHE A 392 -3.36 15.68 -22.14
CA PHE A 392 -3.44 15.50 -23.57
C PHE A 392 -2.86 16.73 -24.27
N THR A 393 -2.06 16.49 -25.29
CA THR A 393 -1.59 17.53 -26.21
C THR A 393 -1.73 17.00 -27.63
N ASN A 394 -2.14 17.85 -28.55
CA ASN A 394 -2.18 17.51 -29.96
C ASN A 394 -1.45 18.59 -30.76
N GLN A 395 -0.12 18.54 -30.72
CA GLN A 395 0.76 19.53 -31.37
C GLN A 395 0.54 19.63 -32.89
N ALA A 396 -0.11 18.65 -33.52
CA ALA A 396 -0.48 18.70 -34.93
C ALA A 396 -1.76 19.53 -35.20
N LYS A 397 -2.54 19.85 -34.16
CA LYS A 397 -3.78 20.63 -34.22
C LYS A 397 -3.68 21.98 -33.52
N SER A 398 -3.02 22.03 -32.37
CA SER A 398 -2.73 23.27 -31.63
C SER A 398 -1.43 23.09 -30.85
N ILE A 399 -0.61 24.16 -30.81
CA ILE A 399 0.71 24.17 -30.15
C ILE A 399 0.65 24.70 -28.71
N ASP A 400 -0.50 25.26 -28.33
CA ASP A 400 -0.81 25.98 -27.11
C ASP A 400 -1.87 25.26 -26.25
N ASN A 401 -2.74 24.42 -26.85
CA ASN A 401 -3.81 23.74 -26.13
C ASN A 401 -3.27 22.49 -25.43
N ASN A 402 -3.18 22.63 -24.11
CA ASN A 402 -2.78 21.56 -23.21
C ASN A 402 -3.92 21.27 -22.24
N VAL A 403 -4.51 20.08 -22.35
CA VAL A 403 -5.70 19.70 -21.58
C VAL A 403 -5.31 18.70 -20.50
N THR A 404 -5.46 19.07 -19.24
CA THR A 404 -5.39 18.13 -18.12
C THR A 404 -6.80 17.73 -17.73
N PHE A 405 -7.14 16.48 -18.01
CA PHE A 405 -8.45 15.90 -17.76
C PHE A 405 -8.42 14.99 -16.55
N SER A 406 -9.51 14.95 -15.81
CA SER A 406 -9.73 13.97 -14.75
C SER A 406 -11.21 13.65 -14.59
N ALA A 407 -11.53 12.54 -13.93
CA ALA A 407 -12.91 12.13 -13.72
C ALA A 407 -13.13 11.61 -12.29
N LEU A 408 -14.36 11.73 -11.83
CA LEU A 408 -14.87 11.19 -10.56
C LEU A 408 -16.22 10.54 -10.79
N TRP A 409 -16.69 9.75 -9.83
CA TRP A 409 -18.07 9.28 -9.84
C TRP A 409 -18.63 9.07 -8.44
N ASN A 410 -19.95 9.12 -8.31
CA ASN A 410 -20.66 8.68 -7.12
C ASN A 410 -21.97 7.96 -7.51
N SER A 411 -22.87 7.71 -6.57
CA SER A 411 -24.16 7.05 -6.84
C SER A 411 -25.05 7.80 -7.84
N ASP A 412 -24.81 9.10 -8.03
CA ASP A 412 -25.74 10.00 -8.72
C ASP A 412 -25.25 10.38 -10.12
N ALA A 413 -23.94 10.53 -10.31
CA ALA A 413 -23.36 10.98 -11.57
C ALA A 413 -21.89 10.54 -11.76
N VAL A 414 -21.45 10.67 -13.00
CA VAL A 414 -20.04 10.85 -13.37
C VAL A 414 -19.75 12.35 -13.38
N PHE A 415 -18.57 12.73 -12.92
CA PHE A 415 -18.06 14.10 -12.99
C PHE A 415 -16.78 14.10 -13.80
N SER A 416 -16.60 15.12 -14.64
CA SER A 416 -15.35 15.33 -15.36
C SER A 416 -14.83 16.74 -15.14
N SER A 417 -13.53 16.87 -15.02
CA SER A 417 -12.84 18.15 -14.98
C SER A 417 -11.91 18.27 -16.18
N ALA A 418 -11.83 19.47 -16.77
CA ALA A 418 -10.79 19.81 -17.73
C ALA A 418 -10.12 21.11 -17.30
N LYS A 419 -8.80 21.11 -17.19
CA LYS A 419 -7.97 22.32 -17.09
C LYS A 419 -7.25 22.51 -18.41
N VAL A 420 -7.58 23.59 -19.10
CA VAL A 420 -7.10 23.88 -20.45
C VAL A 420 -6.20 25.10 -20.38
N VAL A 421 -4.98 24.94 -20.88
CA VAL A 421 -4.12 26.07 -21.22
C VAL A 421 -4.52 26.55 -22.59
N ASP A 422 -4.95 27.79 -22.70
CA ASP A 422 -5.38 28.45 -23.93
C ASP A 422 -5.24 29.96 -23.73
N ASP A 423 -4.53 30.66 -24.63
CA ASP A 423 -4.31 32.09 -24.52
C ASP A 423 -5.33 32.93 -25.32
N SER A 424 -6.28 32.29 -26.01
CA SER A 424 -7.25 32.93 -26.88
C SER A 424 -8.65 32.31 -26.79
N LEU A 425 -9.39 32.67 -25.74
CA LEU A 425 -10.74 32.14 -25.48
C LEU A 425 -11.80 32.70 -26.45
N GLU A 426 -12.45 31.83 -27.23
CA GLU A 426 -13.49 32.13 -28.22
C GLU A 426 -14.77 31.30 -27.99
N ALA A 427 -15.93 31.97 -27.96
CA ALA A 427 -17.25 31.34 -27.92
C ALA A 427 -18.32 32.19 -28.62
N ASP A 428 -18.16 32.38 -29.93
CA ASP A 428 -19.03 33.20 -30.78
C ASP A 428 -19.51 32.48 -32.05
N ALA A 429 -19.27 31.17 -32.16
CA ALA A 429 -19.68 30.36 -33.30
C ALA A 429 -21.14 29.91 -33.19
N GLU A 430 -21.73 29.54 -34.34
CA GLU A 430 -23.11 29.01 -34.38
C GLU A 430 -23.23 27.61 -33.77
N LYS A 431 -22.14 26.84 -33.76
CA LYS A 431 -22.13 25.43 -33.34
C LYS A 431 -21.14 25.26 -32.19
N LEU A 432 -21.61 24.66 -31.09
CA LEU A 432 -20.84 24.45 -29.85
C LEU A 432 -19.45 23.82 -30.05
N PHE A 433 -19.29 22.90 -31.03
CA PHE A 433 -17.98 22.26 -31.29
C PHE A 433 -16.94 23.18 -31.95
N GLN A 434 -17.35 24.38 -32.35
CA GLN A 434 -16.47 25.38 -32.95
C GLN A 434 -16.05 26.45 -31.95
N ASP A 435 -16.68 26.48 -30.77
CA ASP A 435 -16.27 27.30 -29.65
C ASP A 435 -15.22 26.54 -28.82
N ASP A 436 -14.44 27.27 -28.03
CA ASP A 436 -13.63 26.66 -27.00
C ASP A 436 -14.52 25.96 -25.98
N GLY A 437 -14.12 24.76 -25.60
CA GLY A 437 -14.96 23.90 -24.81
C GLY A 437 -14.36 22.52 -24.61
N LEU A 438 -15.23 21.61 -24.16
CA LEU A 438 -14.91 20.22 -23.93
C LEU A 438 -15.93 19.34 -24.66
N GLU A 439 -15.44 18.36 -25.41
CA GLU A 439 -16.27 17.31 -25.97
C GLU A 439 -15.99 15.97 -25.27
N LEU A 440 -17.07 15.28 -24.89
CA LEU A 440 -17.01 13.98 -24.23
C LEU A 440 -17.80 12.96 -25.02
N TYR A 441 -17.13 11.89 -25.40
CA TYR A 441 -17.70 10.79 -26.15
C TYR A 441 -17.57 9.52 -25.30
N PHE A 442 -18.70 8.94 -24.91
CA PHE A 442 -18.75 7.69 -24.15
C PHE A 442 -19.26 6.56 -25.03
N ASP A 443 -18.51 5.47 -25.07
CA ASP A 443 -18.94 4.15 -25.55
C ASP A 443 -19.31 3.34 -24.31
N VAL A 444 -20.61 3.14 -24.08
CA VAL A 444 -21.12 2.76 -22.75
C VAL A 444 -20.96 1.27 -22.50
N ASP A 445 -21.06 0.42 -23.52
CA ASP A 445 -20.77 -1.00 -23.44
C ASP A 445 -19.28 -1.34 -23.67
N ASN A 446 -18.49 -0.34 -24.08
CA ASN A 446 -17.05 -0.42 -24.32
C ASN A 446 -16.70 -1.45 -25.42
N SER A 447 -17.59 -1.61 -26.41
CA SER A 447 -17.42 -2.49 -27.57
C SER A 447 -16.28 -2.06 -28.50
N LYS A 448 -15.92 -0.78 -28.50
CA LYS A 448 -14.93 -0.16 -29.41
C LYS A 448 -15.30 -0.35 -30.87
N SER A 449 -16.60 -0.27 -31.15
CA SER A 449 -17.11 -0.33 -32.51
C SER A 449 -16.49 0.76 -33.38
N THR A 450 -16.34 0.48 -34.67
CA THR A 450 -15.83 1.45 -35.65
C THR A 450 -16.91 2.41 -36.16
N SER A 451 -18.14 2.27 -35.66
CA SER A 451 -19.31 3.07 -35.99
C SER A 451 -20.06 3.42 -34.71
N LEU A 452 -20.80 4.54 -34.72
CA LEU A 452 -21.64 4.92 -33.59
C LEU A 452 -22.80 3.93 -33.42
N GLU A 453 -23.03 3.50 -32.19
CA GLU A 453 -24.07 2.57 -31.75
C GLU A 453 -25.08 3.27 -30.82
N ASP A 454 -26.19 2.58 -30.49
CA ASP A 454 -27.30 3.17 -29.73
C ASP A 454 -26.92 3.50 -28.27
N ASP A 455 -25.89 2.87 -27.72
CA ASP A 455 -25.38 3.11 -26.37
C ASP A 455 -24.30 4.20 -26.32
N ASP A 456 -23.78 4.64 -27.46
CA ASP A 456 -22.82 5.75 -27.50
C ASP A 456 -23.47 7.08 -27.11
N ARG A 457 -22.72 7.92 -26.38
CA ARG A 457 -23.15 9.25 -25.95
C ARG A 457 -22.12 10.28 -26.35
N GLN A 458 -22.60 11.42 -26.84
CA GLN A 458 -21.77 12.57 -27.19
C GLN A 458 -22.30 13.81 -26.47
N PHE A 459 -21.43 14.45 -25.72
CA PHE A 459 -21.70 15.70 -25.02
C PHE A 459 -20.71 16.75 -25.49
N LYS A 460 -21.21 17.97 -25.72
CA LYS A 460 -20.40 19.13 -26.05
C LYS A 460 -20.77 20.26 -25.11
N VAL A 461 -19.76 20.92 -24.56
CA VAL A 461 -19.94 22.07 -23.69
C VAL A 461 -18.94 23.15 -24.07
N ASN A 462 -19.35 24.42 -24.10
CA ASN A 462 -18.44 25.54 -24.39
C ASN A 462 -18.06 26.32 -23.13
N ILE A 463 -17.12 27.25 -23.25
CA ILE A 463 -16.64 28.11 -22.15
C ILE A 463 -17.70 29.07 -21.59
N LEU A 464 -18.86 29.22 -22.24
CA LEU A 464 -20.02 29.95 -21.69
C LEU A 464 -20.92 29.06 -20.81
N GLY A 465 -20.57 27.77 -20.65
CA GLY A 465 -21.35 26.79 -19.92
C GLY A 465 -22.58 26.28 -20.68
N GLU A 466 -22.67 26.55 -21.98
CA GLU A 466 -23.73 26.00 -22.83
C GLU A 466 -23.45 24.53 -23.13
N ALA A 467 -24.48 23.69 -23.10
CA ALA A 467 -24.34 22.25 -23.23
C ALA A 467 -25.25 21.68 -24.31
N SER A 468 -24.79 20.65 -25.02
CA SER A 468 -25.58 19.94 -26.03
C SER A 468 -26.74 19.13 -25.43
N ASP A 469 -26.72 18.88 -24.11
CA ASP A 469 -27.75 18.17 -23.36
C ASP A 469 -28.11 18.95 -22.08
N ALA A 470 -29.40 19.24 -21.89
CA ALA A 470 -29.90 20.04 -20.78
C ALA A 470 -29.85 19.34 -19.40
N THR A 471 -29.54 18.04 -19.36
CA THR A 471 -29.39 17.28 -18.10
C THR A 471 -28.01 17.43 -17.47
N LEU A 472 -27.06 17.99 -18.20
CA LEU A 472 -25.72 18.29 -17.72
C LEU A 472 -25.75 19.51 -16.80
N GLN A 473 -24.91 19.49 -15.76
CA GLN A 473 -24.54 20.71 -15.05
C GLN A 473 -23.11 21.04 -15.42
N VAL A 474 -22.87 22.28 -15.83
CA VAL A 474 -21.58 22.76 -16.32
C VAL A 474 -21.24 24.03 -15.59
N ALA A 475 -19.99 24.15 -15.15
CA ALA A 475 -19.44 25.40 -14.69
C ALA A 475 -18.03 25.59 -15.24
N VAL A 476 -17.68 26.84 -15.52
CA VAL A 476 -16.43 27.24 -16.15
C VAL A 476 -15.81 28.35 -15.30
N HIS A 477 -14.51 28.25 -15.09
CA HIS A 477 -13.72 29.27 -14.41
C HIS A 477 -12.54 29.68 -15.29
N GLU A 478 -12.48 30.96 -15.65
CA GLU A 478 -11.30 31.51 -16.33
C GLU A 478 -10.09 31.49 -15.39
N THR A 479 -8.95 31.04 -15.91
CA THR A 479 -7.68 31.00 -15.20
C THR A 479 -6.69 31.99 -15.83
N SER A 480 -5.56 32.24 -15.19
CA SER A 480 -4.52 33.13 -15.75
C SER A 480 -3.88 32.62 -17.05
N THR A 481 -4.15 31.36 -17.45
CA THR A 481 -3.51 30.71 -18.60
C THR A 481 -4.52 30.01 -19.52
N GLY A 482 -5.82 30.24 -19.37
CA GLY A 482 -6.89 29.52 -20.07
C GLY A 482 -8.11 29.36 -19.18
N TYR A 483 -8.66 28.16 -19.04
CA TYR A 483 -9.85 27.92 -18.21
C TYR A 483 -9.83 26.56 -17.52
N SER A 484 -10.65 26.41 -16.49
CA SER A 484 -11.06 25.12 -15.95
C SER A 484 -12.56 24.95 -16.09
N MET A 485 -13.00 23.71 -16.25
CA MET A 485 -14.38 23.35 -16.44
C MET A 485 -14.71 22.09 -15.65
N GLU A 486 -15.89 22.07 -15.04
CA GLU A 486 -16.48 20.91 -14.42
C GLU A 486 -17.81 20.57 -15.08
N VAL A 487 -18.01 19.27 -15.33
CA VAL A 487 -19.24 18.75 -15.94
C VAL A 487 -19.76 17.60 -15.09
N ARG A 488 -21.02 17.70 -14.65
CA ARG A 488 -21.76 16.61 -14.01
C ARG A 488 -22.67 15.94 -15.02
N ILE A 489 -22.49 14.63 -15.21
CA ILE A 489 -23.24 13.78 -16.12
C ILE A 489 -24.04 12.74 -15.31
N PRO A 490 -25.37 12.89 -15.19
CA PRO A 490 -26.19 11.88 -14.51
C PRO A 490 -26.04 10.49 -15.14
N TRP A 491 -26.01 9.44 -14.32
CA TRP A 491 -25.95 8.05 -14.83
C TRP A 491 -27.13 7.71 -15.76
N THR A 492 -28.30 8.29 -15.48
CA THR A 492 -29.48 8.17 -16.33
C THR A 492 -29.28 8.78 -17.72
N THR A 493 -28.49 9.85 -17.83
CA THR A 493 -28.14 10.48 -19.11
C THR A 493 -27.15 9.61 -19.89
N LEU A 494 -26.19 8.98 -19.20
CA LEU A 494 -25.31 7.98 -19.80
C LEU A 494 -26.09 6.72 -20.24
N GLY A 495 -27.21 6.41 -19.59
CA GLY A 495 -28.02 5.22 -19.90
C GLY A 495 -27.48 3.94 -19.26
N THR A 496 -26.67 4.07 -18.20
CA THR A 496 -26.13 2.93 -17.43
C THR A 496 -26.27 3.19 -15.93
N SER A 497 -25.83 2.25 -15.09
CA SER A 497 -25.85 2.36 -13.63
C SER A 497 -24.44 2.32 -13.06
N PRO A 498 -24.16 3.04 -11.95
CA PRO A 498 -22.85 3.03 -11.32
C PRO A 498 -22.49 1.62 -10.82
N ALA A 499 -21.28 1.17 -11.14
CA ALA A 499 -20.70 -0.04 -10.58
C ALA A 499 -19.18 0.09 -10.47
N GLU A 500 -18.62 -0.38 -9.36
CA GLU A 500 -17.17 -0.51 -9.21
C GLU A 500 -16.62 -1.46 -10.29
N GLY A 501 -15.56 -1.04 -10.98
CA GLY A 501 -14.95 -1.80 -12.08
C GLY A 501 -15.68 -1.67 -13.43
N LEU A 502 -16.74 -0.87 -13.53
CA LEU A 502 -17.36 -0.52 -14.82
C LEU A 502 -16.34 0.15 -15.74
N ARG A 503 -16.27 -0.31 -16.99
CA ARG A 503 -15.40 0.24 -18.04
C ARG A 503 -16.27 0.84 -19.13
N LEU A 504 -16.01 2.10 -19.46
CA LEU A 504 -16.61 2.82 -20.58
C LEU A 504 -15.49 3.17 -21.56
N GLY A 505 -15.75 3.14 -22.86
CA GLY A 505 -14.90 3.80 -23.83
C GLY A 505 -15.03 5.32 -23.66
N LEU A 506 -13.92 6.03 -23.74
CA LEU A 506 -13.88 7.48 -23.61
C LEU A 506 -13.00 8.08 -24.71
N LEU A 507 -13.55 9.04 -25.44
CA LEU A 507 -12.81 9.97 -26.29
C LEU A 507 -13.10 11.39 -25.81
N ILE A 508 -12.05 12.21 -25.74
CA ILE A 508 -12.11 13.62 -25.34
C ILE A 508 -11.72 14.43 -26.58
N GLY A 509 -12.56 15.40 -26.93
CA GLY A 509 -12.37 16.31 -28.06
C GLY A 509 -12.11 17.73 -27.60
#